data_AF-A0A132H022-F1
#
_entry.id   AF-A0A132H022-F1
#
_cell.length_a   1.000
_cell.length_b   1.000
_cell.length_c   1.000
_cell.angle_alpha   90.00
_cell.angle_beta   90.00
_cell.angle_gamma   90.00
#
_symmetry.space_group_name_H-M   'P 1'
#
loop_
_entity.id
_entity.type
_entity.pdbx_description
1 polymer ?
#
loop_
_entity_poly.entity_id
_entity_poly.type
_entity_poly.pdbx_seq_one_letter_code
_entity_poly.pdbx_strand_id
1 'polypeptide(L)' 'MQLKVIDNEFSVCKVKDYSEINLNQEYVFTGSTDEEKSLVCPISLVPNDTIEREDGWRAFRIEGVLDFCK' A
#
# COMPACT_ATOMS: atom_id res chain seq x y z
N MET A 1 -2.94 -22.62 2.68
CA MET A 1 -3.27 -21.18 2.61
C MET A 1 -3.75 -20.75 3.98
N GLN A 2 -2.93 -20.04 4.75
CA GLN A 2 -3.32 -19.45 6.02
C GLN A 2 -3.42 -17.94 5.85
N LEU A 3 -4.44 -17.30 6.40
CA LEU A 3 -4.58 -15.85 6.35
C LEU A 3 -4.13 -15.25 7.67
N LYS A 4 -3.23 -14.28 7.62
CA LYS A 4 -2.79 -13.53 8.79
C LYS A 4 -3.22 -12.07 8.63
N VAL A 5 -4.12 -11.64 9.51
CA VAL A 5 -4.55 -10.24 9.60
C VAL A 5 -3.34 -9.37 9.96
N ILE A 6 -3.22 -8.24 9.28
CA ILE A 6 -2.25 -7.20 9.61
C ILE A 6 -2.99 -6.19 10.48
N ASP A 7 -2.55 -6.05 11.73
CA ASP A 7 -3.18 -5.18 12.70
C ASP A 7 -2.71 -3.73 12.53
N ASN A 8 -3.04 -3.16 11.38
CA ASN A 8 -2.86 -1.76 11.04
C ASN A 8 -4.07 -1.28 10.23
N GLU A 9 -4.29 0.02 10.25
CA GLU A 9 -5.23 0.70 9.39
C GLU A 9 -4.47 1.38 8.25
N PHE A 10 -5.00 1.24 7.04
CA PHE A 10 -4.36 1.64 5.81
C PHE A 10 -5.16 2.71 5.10
N SER A 11 -4.45 3.44 4.26
CA SER A 11 -5.01 4.38 3.29
C SER A 11 -4.74 3.87 1.88
N VAL A 12 -5.70 4.11 0.99
CA VAL A 12 -5.53 4.04 -0.46
C VAL A 12 -5.48 5.47 -0.97
N CYS A 13 -4.40 5.84 -1.64
CA CYS A 13 -4.10 7.20 -2.02
C CYS A 13 -3.80 7.32 -3.51
N LYS A 14 -4.22 8.43 -4.11
CA LYS A 14 -3.66 8.96 -5.35
C LYS A 14 -2.66 10.04 -4.99
N VAL A 15 -1.43 9.92 -5.47
CA VAL A 15 -0.34 10.85 -5.15
C VAL A 15 0.19 11.54 -6.40
N LYS A 16 0.79 12.72 -6.23
CA LYS A 16 1.38 13.47 -7.34
C LYS A 16 2.64 12.78 -7.88
N ASP A 17 3.50 12.36 -6.98
CA ASP A 17 4.67 11.54 -7.27
C ASP A 17 5.07 10.73 -6.03
N TYR A 18 6.20 10.03 -6.11
CA TYR A 18 6.65 9.13 -5.05
C TYR A 18 7.81 9.71 -4.23
N SER A 19 8.12 11.01 -4.36
CA SER A 19 9.29 11.62 -3.73
C SER A 19 9.21 11.68 -2.20
N GLU A 20 8.01 11.78 -1.64
CA GLU A 20 7.77 11.78 -0.19
C GLU A 20 7.56 10.37 0.41
N ILE A 21 7.63 9.31 -0.41
CA ILE A 21 7.28 7.94 0.01
C ILE A 21 8.55 7.10 0.23
N ASN A 22 8.69 6.55 1.44
CA ASN A 22 9.76 5.61 1.76
C ASN A 22 9.34 4.16 1.45
N LEU A 23 9.72 3.65 0.27
CA LEU A 23 9.44 2.28 -0.16
C LEU A 23 10.10 1.19 0.70
N ASN A 24 11.00 1.55 1.61
CA ASN A 24 11.61 0.58 2.55
C ASN A 24 10.77 0.37 3.81
N GLN A 25 9.67 1.11 3.99
CA GLN A 25 8.77 0.87 5.12
C GLN A 25 7.85 -0.32 4.86
N GLU A 26 7.46 -0.99 5.94
CA GLU A 26 6.60 -2.16 5.84
C GLU A 26 5.22 -1.78 5.29
N TYR A 27 4.70 -2.65 4.41
CA TYR A 27 3.35 -2.54 3.85
C TYR A 27 3.10 -1.26 3.05
N VAL A 28 4.14 -0.75 2.39
CA VAL A 28 4.04 0.30 1.38
C VAL A 28 4.00 -0.34 -0.01
N PHE A 29 2.93 -0.07 -0.76
CA PHE A 29 2.73 -0.57 -2.12
C PHE A 29 2.45 0.59 -3.06
N THR A 30 3.08 0.59 -4.23
CA THR A 30 2.83 1.59 -5.27
C THR A 30 2.34 0.92 -6.54
N GLY A 31 1.45 1.61 -7.26
CA GLY A 31 0.98 1.23 -8.58
C GLY A 31 1.03 2.44 -9.49
N SER A 32 1.53 2.27 -10.72
CA SER A 32 1.61 3.35 -11.71
C SER A 32 0.91 2.90 -12.98
N THR A 33 0.01 3.76 -13.47
CA THR A 33 -0.60 3.65 -14.80
C THR A 33 -0.28 4.91 -15.60
N ASP A 34 -0.84 5.03 -16.80
CA ASP A 34 -0.85 6.26 -17.58
C ASP A 34 -1.81 7.33 -17.03
N GLU A 35 -2.73 6.95 -16.14
CA GLU A 35 -3.72 7.85 -15.54
C GLU A 35 -3.34 8.31 -14.13
N GLU A 36 -2.59 7.51 -13.36
CA GLU A 36 -2.25 7.86 -11.99
C GLU A 36 -1.06 7.14 -11.37
N LYS A 37 -0.67 7.66 -10.19
CA LYS A 37 0.23 7.02 -9.24
C LYS A 37 -0.55 6.72 -7.97
N SER A 38 -0.80 5.46 -7.71
CA SER A 38 -1.50 4.97 -6.53
C SER A 38 -0.50 4.55 -5.46
N LEU A 39 -0.89 4.73 -4.20
CA LEU A 39 -0.17 4.33 -3.01
C LEU A 39 -1.14 3.61 -2.07
N VAL A 40 -0.71 2.48 -1.51
CA VAL A 40 -1.34 1.87 -0.34
C VAL A 40 -0.30 1.85 0.78
N CYS A 41 -0.61 2.46 1.92
CA CYS A 41 0.30 2.53 3.06
C CYS A 41 -0.47 2.63 4.39
N PRO A 42 0.18 2.39 5.54
CA PRO A 42 -0.37 2.75 6.85
C PRO A 42 -0.79 4.23 6.89
N ILE A 43 -1.88 4.55 7.60
CA ILE A 43 -2.40 5.93 7.74
C ILE A 43 -1.32 6.93 8.19
N SER A 44 -0.42 6.50 9.07
CA SER A 44 0.67 7.34 9.60
C SER A 44 1.74 7.69 8.57
N LEU A 45 1.75 7.03 7.41
CA LEU A 45 2.75 7.19 6.35
C LEU A 45 2.19 7.87 5.10
N VAL A 46 0.95 8.35 5.15
CA VAL A 46 0.35 9.08 4.04
C VAL A 46 1.12 10.40 3.83
N PRO A 47 1.62 10.67 2.61
CA PRO A 47 2.38 11.88 2.31
C PRO A 47 1.46 13.12 2.28
N ASN A 48 2.05 14.30 2.46
CA ASN A 48 1.28 15.54 2.55
C ASN A 48 0.71 15.96 1.19
N ASP A 49 1.36 15.57 0.10
CA ASP A 49 0.99 15.89 -1.29
C ASP A 49 0.00 14.90 -1.92
N THR A 50 -0.74 14.17 -1.09
CA THR A 50 -1.81 13.26 -1.52
C THR A 50 -2.94 14.04 -2.20
N ILE A 51 -3.30 13.62 -3.43
CA ILE A 51 -4.36 14.23 -4.24
C ILE A 51 -5.73 13.71 -3.80
N GLU A 52 -5.86 12.39 -3.63
CA GLU A 52 -7.08 11.73 -3.15
C GLU A 52 -6.70 10.64 -2.14
N ARG A 53 -7.54 10.42 -1.14
CA ARG A 53 -7.28 9.51 -0.02
C ARG A 53 -8.57 8.87 0.47
N GLU A 54 -8.51 7.57 0.69
CA GLU A 54 -9.53 6.79 1.39
C GLU A 54 -8.91 6.02 2.55
N ASP A 55 -9.42 6.22 3.76
CA ASP A 55 -8.96 5.59 5.01
C ASP A 55 -9.85 4.42 5.44
N GLY A 56 -9.49 3.72 6.51
CA GLY A 56 -10.28 2.61 7.05
C GLY A 56 -9.97 1.25 6.45
N TRP A 57 -8.97 1.15 5.58
CA TRP A 57 -8.61 -0.11 4.93
C TRP A 57 -7.95 -1.07 5.92
N ARG A 58 -8.30 -2.36 5.81
CA ARG A 58 -7.69 -3.45 6.58
C ARG A 58 -6.98 -4.40 5.63
N ALA A 59 -5.81 -4.89 6.03
CA ALA A 59 -5.01 -5.80 5.23
C ALA A 59 -4.83 -7.16 5.91
N PHE A 60 -4.57 -8.17 5.09
CA PHE A 60 -4.11 -9.49 5.53
C PHE A 60 -3.07 -10.01 4.55
N ARG A 61 -2.21 -10.91 5.00
CA ARG A 61 -1.29 -11.65 4.13
C ARG A 61 -1.68 -13.12 4.05
N ILE A 62 -1.45 -13.73 2.88
CA ILE A 62 -1.48 -15.17 2.73
C ILE A 62 -0.12 -15.72 3.19
N GLU A 63 -0.12 -16.53 4.25
CA GLU A 63 1.05 -17.27 4.71
C GLU A 63 1.19 -18.60 3.97
N GLY A 64 2.41 -18.84 3.48
CA GLY A 64 2.81 -20.00 2.69
C GLY A 64 3.83 -19.62 1.61
N VAL A 65 4.50 -20.61 1.03
CA VAL A 65 5.32 -20.42 -0.16
C VAL A 65 4.37 -20.37 -1.35
N LEU A 66 4.36 -19.23 -2.06
CA LEU A 66 3.74 -19.13 -3.37
C LEU A 66 4.79 -19.60 -4.39
N ASP A 67 4.49 -20.69 -5.10
CA ASP A 67 5.31 -21.12 -6.21
C ASP A 67 4.98 -20.24 -7.43
N PHE A 68 5.97 -19.46 -7.85
CA PHE A 68 5.88 -18.61 -9.04
C PHE A 68 6.62 -19.23 -10.24
N CYS A 69 7.16 -20.44 -10.10
CA CYS A 69 7.78 -21.15 -11.20
C CYS A 69 6.69 -21.65 -12.14
N LYS A 70 6.72 -21.15 -13.37
CA LYS A 70 6.09 -21.75 -14.55
C LYS A 70 7.18 -22.12 -15.53
#